data_AF-A0A7V3CGN2-F1
#
_entry.id   AF-A0A7V3CGN2-F1
#
_cell.length_a   1.000
_cell.length_b   1.000
_cell.length_c   1.000
_cell.angle_alpha   90.00
_cell.angle_beta   90.00
_cell.angle_gamma   90.00
#
_symmetry.space_group_name_H-M   'P 1'
#
loop_
_entity.id
_entity.type
_entity.pdbx_description
1 polymer ?
#
loop_
_entity_poly.entity_id
_entity_poly.type
_entity_poly.pdbx_seq_one_letter_code
_entity_poly.pdbx_strand_id
1 'polypeptide(L)'
;MSKAFTKEPDDEDRDDEEVPENSVPRGEKNYMTPAGAARLQAELHDLLHKQRPEITAVVAWAAGNGDRSENADYIYGKRRLREIDRRIRFLTKRLEAAEVVDPLQVKSEQVFFGATVTVEDEEGER
;
A
#
# COMPACT_ATOMS: atom_id res chain seq x y z
N MET A 1 29.37 -31.54 29.06
CA MET A 1 28.25 -30.70 29.52
C MET A 1 28.21 -29.43 28.68
N SER A 2 27.02 -29.14 28.21
CA SER A 2 26.69 -28.28 27.08
C SER A 2 26.85 -26.79 27.38
N LYS A 3 27.34 -26.04 26.40
CA LYS A 3 26.92 -24.65 26.12
C LYS A 3 27.24 -24.37 24.66
N ALA A 4 26.41 -24.91 23.78
CA ALA A 4 26.28 -24.38 22.44
C ALA A 4 25.61 -23.01 22.60
N PHE A 5 26.40 -21.95 22.49
CA PHE A 5 25.90 -20.60 22.24
C PHE A 5 25.47 -20.59 20.78
N THR A 6 24.26 -21.07 20.51
CA THR A 6 23.61 -20.86 19.23
C THR A 6 23.29 -19.37 19.20
N LYS A 7 24.12 -18.61 18.50
CA LYS A 7 23.76 -17.27 18.04
C LYS A 7 22.52 -17.46 17.18
N GLU A 8 21.35 -17.14 17.74
CA GLU A 8 20.15 -16.90 16.95
C GLU A 8 20.54 -15.84 15.91
N PRO A 9 20.34 -16.06 14.61
CA PRO A 9 20.54 -14.99 13.65
C PRO A 9 19.59 -13.88 14.07
N ASP A 10 20.11 -12.66 14.20
CA ASP A 10 19.28 -11.47 14.30
C ASP A 10 18.30 -11.52 13.11
N ASP A 11 17.07 -11.95 13.35
CA ASP A 11 15.96 -11.93 12.38
C ASP A 11 15.52 -10.47 12.10
N GLU A 12 16.44 -9.50 12.18
CA GLU A 12 16.20 -8.10 11.79
C GLU A 12 16.28 -7.90 10.28
N ASP A 13 16.77 -8.90 9.53
CA ASP A 13 16.95 -8.87 8.07
C ASP A 13 15.95 -9.76 7.28
N ARG A 14 14.96 -10.38 7.94
CA ARG A 14 14.06 -11.38 7.31
C ARG A 14 12.68 -10.88 6.89
N ASP A 15 12.50 -9.56 6.80
CA ASP A 15 11.20 -8.94 6.54
C ASP A 15 11.02 -8.45 5.10
N ASP A 16 11.67 -9.11 4.15
CA ASP A 16 11.12 -9.35 2.80
C ASP A 16 9.93 -10.33 2.91
N GLU A 17 9.00 -10.09 3.85
CA GLU A 17 7.64 -10.60 3.75
C GLU A 17 7.12 -10.10 2.41
N GLU A 18 7.19 -10.99 1.42
CA GLU A 18 6.60 -10.84 0.10
C GLU A 18 5.20 -10.31 0.30
N VAL A 19 5.02 -9.02 0.00
CA VAL A 19 3.69 -8.41 -0.05
C VAL A 19 2.89 -9.34 -0.96
N PRO A 20 1.81 -9.99 -0.48
CA PRO A 20 1.07 -10.91 -1.32
C PRO A 20 0.76 -10.17 -2.61
N GLU A 21 1.28 -10.70 -3.71
CA GLU A 21 1.16 -10.19 -5.06
C GLU A 21 -0.31 -10.34 -5.47
N ASN A 22 -1.21 -9.61 -4.81
CA ASN A 22 -2.52 -9.28 -5.37
C ASN A 22 -2.32 -8.18 -6.44
N SER A 23 -1.19 -8.22 -7.15
CA SER A 23 -1.06 -7.70 -8.49
C SER A 23 -2.01 -8.52 -9.33
N VAL A 24 -2.90 -7.81 -10.03
CA VAL A 24 -3.65 -8.33 -11.16
C VAL A 24 -2.82 -9.39 -11.91
N PRO A 25 -3.39 -10.57 -12.24
CA PRO A 25 -2.66 -11.66 -12.88
C PRO A 25 -1.75 -11.15 -14.00
N ARG A 26 -0.52 -11.66 -14.08
CA ARG A 26 0.43 -11.22 -15.12
C ARG A 26 -0.23 -11.32 -16.49
N GLY A 27 -0.44 -10.17 -17.14
CA GLY A 27 -1.06 -10.05 -18.47
C GLY A 27 -2.49 -9.47 -18.47
N GLU A 28 -3.11 -9.26 -17.30
CA GLU A 28 -4.42 -8.63 -17.20
C GLU A 28 -4.33 -7.11 -16.95
N LYS A 29 -5.24 -6.36 -17.59
CA LYS A 29 -5.32 -4.89 -17.47
C LYS A 29 -5.94 -4.51 -16.12
N ASN A 30 -5.24 -3.71 -15.32
CA ASN A 30 -5.75 -3.19 -14.05
C ASN A 30 -6.60 -1.95 -14.29
N TYR A 31 -7.87 -2.13 -14.63
CA TYR A 31 -8.76 -1.00 -14.85
C TYR A 31 -9.07 -0.25 -13.53
N MET A 32 -9.08 1.08 -13.60
CA MET A 32 -9.36 1.94 -12.46
C MET A 32 -10.24 3.11 -12.87
N THR A 33 -11.18 3.51 -12.01
CA THR A 33 -11.97 4.72 -12.26
C THR A 33 -11.14 5.97 -11.96
N PRO A 34 -11.42 7.12 -12.59
CA PRO A 34 -10.71 8.37 -12.31
C PRO A 34 -10.79 8.76 -10.83
N ALA A 35 -11.95 8.57 -10.20
CA ALA A 35 -12.14 8.82 -8.77
C ALA A 35 -11.29 7.89 -7.90
N GLY A 36 -11.18 6.61 -8.27
CA GLY A 36 -10.31 5.65 -7.58
C GLY A 36 -8.83 6.05 -7.68
N ALA A 37 -8.37 6.38 -8.89
CA ALA A 37 -7.00 6.83 -9.13
C ALA A 37 -6.65 8.10 -8.34
N ALA A 38 -7.55 9.10 -8.33
CA ALA A 38 -7.36 10.33 -7.59
C ALA A 38 -7.23 10.10 -6.07
N ARG A 39 -8.02 9.16 -5.50
CA ARG A 39 -7.92 8.82 -4.07
C ARG A 39 -6.59 8.15 -3.73
N LEU A 40 -6.12 7.23 -4.56
CA LEU A 40 -4.83 6.56 -4.34
C LEU A 40 -3.65 7.53 -4.52
N GLN A 41 -3.74 8.44 -5.48
CA GLN A 41 -2.75 9.51 -5.67
C GLN A 41 -2.72 10.47 -4.47
N ALA A 42 -3.88 10.86 -3.93
CA ALA A 42 -3.95 11.71 -2.74
C ALA A 42 -3.34 11.02 -1.51
N GLU A 43 -3.63 9.73 -1.31
CA GLU A 43 -3.03 8.93 -0.24
C GLU A 43 -1.51 8.84 -0.41
N LEU A 44 -1.02 8.53 -1.61
CA LEU A 44 0.40 8.46 -1.92
C LEU A 44 1.10 9.80 -1.65
N HIS A 45 0.48 10.91 -2.06
CA HIS A 45 1.01 12.26 -1.83
C HIS A 45 1.11 12.57 -0.32
N ASP A 46 0.08 12.28 0.46
CA ASP A 46 0.11 12.48 1.92
C ASP A 46 1.20 11.63 2.60
N LEU A 47 1.35 10.37 2.20
CA LEU A 47 2.40 9.50 2.72
C LEU A 47 3.80 10.04 2.42
N LEU A 48 4.04 10.51 1.19
CA LEU A 48 5.36 11.00 0.75
C LEU A 48 5.72 12.37 1.33
N HIS A 49 4.78 13.31 1.33
CA HIS A 49 5.07 14.72 1.62
C HIS A 49 4.76 15.14 3.05
N LYS A 50 4.01 14.32 3.80
CA LYS A 50 3.63 14.63 5.18
C LYS A 50 4.10 13.55 6.15
N GLN A 51 3.52 12.35 6.07
CA GLN A 51 3.72 11.33 7.09
C GLN A 51 5.17 10.81 7.13
N ARG A 52 5.77 10.49 5.97
CA ARG A 52 7.13 9.94 5.91
C ARG A 52 8.17 10.94 6.46
N PRO A 53 8.18 12.23 6.08
CA PRO A 53 9.05 13.23 6.71
C PRO A 53 8.84 13.38 8.21
N GLU A 54 7.60 13.44 8.69
CA GLU A 54 7.27 13.57 10.11
C GLU A 54 7.84 12.41 10.94
N ILE A 55 7.58 11.17 10.50
CA ILE A 55 8.09 9.97 11.20
C ILE A 55 9.62 9.89 11.11
N THR A 56 10.21 10.28 9.98
CA THR A 56 11.67 10.32 9.85
C THR A 56 12.30 11.28 10.85
N ALA A 57 11.71 12.46 11.05
CA ALA A 57 12.18 13.42 12.03
C ALA A 57 12.07 12.88 13.47
N VAL A 58 10.96 12.20 13.80
CA VAL A 58 10.78 11.55 15.11
C VAL A 58 11.83 10.47 15.35
N VAL A 59 12.07 9.59 14.36
CA VAL A 59 13.09 8.54 14.45
C VAL A 59 14.49 9.13 14.61
N ALA A 60 14.80 10.19 13.86
CA ALA A 60 16.10 10.86 13.94
C ALA A 60 16.32 11.50 15.32
N TRP A 61 15.29 12.14 15.88
CA TRP A 61 15.34 12.71 17.23
C TRP A 61 15.51 11.62 18.29
N ALA A 62 14.71 10.55 18.22
CA ALA A 62 14.78 9.44 19.16
C ALA A 62 16.16 8.75 19.12
N ALA A 63 16.76 8.62 17.93
CA ALA A 63 18.10 8.07 17.76
C ALA A 63 19.22 8.91 18.40
N GLY A 64 18.96 10.19 18.72
CA GLY A 64 19.89 11.08 19.42
C GLY A 64 19.76 11.07 20.94
N ASN A 65 18.70 10.48 21.50
CA ASN A 65 18.35 10.59 22.92
C ASN A 65 18.71 9.37 23.79
N GLY A 66 19.48 8.41 23.29
CA GLY A 66 19.94 7.28 24.10
C GLY A 66 20.19 5.99 23.31
N ASP A 67 20.16 4.86 24.00
CA ASP A 67 20.27 3.54 23.39
C ASP A 67 19.05 3.23 22.53
N ARG A 68 19.29 2.89 21.27
CA ARG A 68 18.27 2.59 20.26
C ARG A 68 17.52 1.29 20.56
N SER A 69 18.15 0.35 21.26
CA SER A 69 17.56 -0.95 21.58
C SER A 69 16.53 -0.88 22.71
N GLU A 70 16.59 0.17 23.56
CA GLU A 70 15.68 0.37 24.68
C GLU A 70 14.71 1.54 24.46
N ASN A 71 15.01 2.43 23.50
CA ASN A 71 14.16 3.59 23.21
C ASN A 71 12.88 3.20 22.46
N ALA A 72 11.75 3.23 23.16
CA ALA A 72 10.43 2.92 22.63
C ALA A 72 10.04 3.80 21.42
N ASP A 73 10.38 5.09 21.41
CA ASP A 73 10.06 6.02 20.32
C ASP A 73 10.84 5.65 19.04
N TYR A 74 12.09 5.22 19.20
CA TYR A 74 12.91 4.75 18.08
C TYR A 74 12.35 3.46 17.49
N ILE A 75 12.05 2.46 18.33
CA ILE A 75 11.51 1.16 17.90
C ILE A 75 10.17 1.36 17.18
N TYR A 76 9.24 2.10 17.81
CA TYR A 76 7.93 2.37 17.23
C TYR A 76 8.04 3.18 15.94
N GLY A 77 8.83 4.26 15.93
CA GLY A 77 9.04 5.10 14.76
C GLY A 77 9.63 4.32 13.59
N LYS A 78 10.58 3.42 13.84
CA LYS A 78 11.18 2.59 12.78
C LYS A 78 10.20 1.55 12.25
N ARG A 79 9.34 0.96 13.09
CA ARG A 79 8.25 0.09 12.62
C ARG A 79 7.25 0.88 11.75
N ARG A 80 6.81 2.05 12.22
CA ARG A 80 5.87 2.91 11.48
C ARG A 80 6.44 3.36 10.14
N LEU A 81 7.73 3.70 10.09
CA LEU A 81 8.42 4.06 8.85
C LEU A 81 8.40 2.90 7.83
N ARG A 82 8.61 1.66 8.30
CA ARG A 82 8.51 0.46 7.44
C ARG A 82 7.10 0.26 6.89
N GLU A 83 6.07 0.46 7.71
CA GLU A 83 4.67 0.39 7.26
C GLU A 83 4.36 1.42 6.17
N ILE A 84 4.81 2.67 6.35
CA ILE A 84 4.64 3.74 5.37
C ILE A 84 5.36 3.40 4.06
N ASP A 85 6.62 2.96 4.12
CA ASP A 85 7.40 2.58 2.94
C ASP A 85 6.78 1.37 2.21
N ARG A 86 6.24 0.38 2.94
CA ARG A 86 5.47 -0.73 2.37
C ARG A 86 4.22 -0.23 1.63
N ARG A 87 3.45 0.69 2.24
CA ARG A 87 2.24 1.26 1.63
C ARG A 87 2.54 2.09 0.39
N ILE A 88 3.59 2.93 0.43
CA ILE A 88 4.06 3.70 -0.72
C ILE A 88 4.37 2.77 -1.89
N ARG A 89 5.20 1.73 -1.67
CA ARG A 89 5.55 0.75 -2.73
C ARG A 89 4.31 0.09 -3.33
N PHE A 90 3.35 -0.29 -2.49
CA PHE A 90 2.09 -0.88 -2.95
C PHE A 90 1.28 0.08 -3.83
N LEU A 91 1.10 1.33 -3.38
CA LEU A 91 0.33 2.33 -4.12
C LEU A 91 1.00 2.69 -5.45
N THR A 92 2.32 2.90 -5.45
CA THR A 92 3.09 3.21 -6.66
C THR A 92 2.94 2.12 -7.71
N LYS A 93 3.20 0.86 -7.36
CA LYS A 93 3.06 -0.27 -8.29
C LYS A 93 1.64 -0.38 -8.84
N ARG A 94 0.63 -0.18 -8.00
CA ARG A 94 -0.77 -0.28 -8.39
C ARG A 94 -1.18 0.85 -9.34
N LEU A 95 -0.70 2.07 -9.10
CA LEU A 95 -0.94 3.23 -9.96
C LEU A 95 -0.20 3.12 -11.31
N GLU A 96 1.02 2.60 -11.32
CA GLU A 96 1.80 2.36 -12.55
C GLU A 96 1.13 1.31 -13.45
N ALA A 97 0.55 0.27 -12.85
CA ALA A 97 -0.17 -0.75 -13.60
C ALA A 97 -1.58 -0.32 -14.02
N ALA A 98 -2.11 0.81 -13.51
CA ALA A 98 -3.52 1.18 -13.67
C ALA A 98 -3.83 1.76 -15.06
N GLU A 99 -4.86 1.22 -15.72
CA GLU A 99 -5.48 1.82 -16.89
C GLU A 99 -6.74 2.58 -16.44
N VAL A 100 -6.65 3.92 -16.41
CA VAL A 100 -7.76 4.76 -15.96
C VAL A 100 -8.83 4.83 -17.04
N VAL A 101 -10.02 4.29 -16.76
CA VAL A 101 -11.16 4.28 -17.68
C VAL A 101 -12.30 5.07 -17.08
N ASP A 102 -12.74 6.11 -17.79
CA ASP A 102 -13.91 6.90 -17.42
C ASP A 102 -15.18 6.23 -17.98
N PRO A 103 -16.04 5.63 -17.13
CA PRO A 103 -17.23 4.95 -17.59
C PRO A 103 -18.26 5.89 -18.22
N LEU A 104 -18.22 7.20 -17.93
CA LEU A 104 -19.14 8.18 -18.52
C LEU A 104 -18.86 8.44 -20.01
N GLN A 105 -17.64 8.13 -20.47
CA GLN A 105 -17.23 8.36 -21.85
C GLN A 105 -17.46 7.14 -22.74
N VAL A 106 -17.64 5.95 -22.14
CA VAL A 106 -17.84 4.70 -22.87
C VAL A 106 -19.33 4.50 -23.15
N LYS A 107 -19.77 4.88 -24.35
CA LYS A 107 -21.09 4.49 -24.87
C LYS A 107 -20.97 3.12 -25.54
N SER A 108 -21.46 2.08 -24.88
CA SER A 108 -21.56 0.74 -25.45
C SER A 108 -22.87 0.08 -25.03
N GLU A 109 -23.38 -0.78 -25.91
CA GLU A 109 -24.48 -1.71 -25.59
C GLU A 109 -23.98 -2.91 -24.76
N GLN A 110 -22.67 -3.06 -24.58
CA GLN A 110 -22.05 -4.08 -23.74
C GLN A 110 -21.64 -3.49 -22.38
N VAL A 111 -21.79 -4.29 -21.32
CA VAL A 111 -21.40 -3.93 -19.95
C VAL A 111 -19.89 -4.08 -19.79
N PHE A 112 -19.20 -2.96 -19.57
CA PHE A 112 -17.75 -2.91 -19.32
C PHE A 112 -17.42 -2.50 -17.88
N PHE A 113 -16.14 -2.54 -17.53
CA PHE A 113 -15.66 -2.07 -16.24
C PHE A 113 -16.11 -0.63 -15.95
N GLY A 114 -16.67 -0.41 -14.76
CA GLY A 114 -17.18 0.89 -14.33
C GLY A 114 -18.59 1.25 -14.82
N ALA A 115 -19.22 0.40 -15.64
CA ALA A 115 -20.60 0.62 -16.09
C ALA A 115 -21.57 0.56 -14.90
N THR A 116 -22.47 1.53 -14.83
CA THR A 116 -23.63 1.49 -13.94
C THR A 116 -24.81 0.99 -14.74
N VAL A 117 -25.36 -0.16 -14.34
CA VAL A 117 -26.50 -0.78 -15.01
C VAL A 117 -27.72 -0.78 -14.09
N THR A 118 -28.89 -0.61 -14.67
CA THR A 118 -30.17 -0.88 -14.03
C THR A 118 -30.65 -2.22 -14.56
N VAL A 119 -31.00 -3.13 -13.67
CA VAL A 119 -31.57 -4.43 -14.01
C VAL A 119 -33.08 -4.36 -13.77
N GLU A 120 -33.85 -5.19 -14.47
CA GLU A 120 -35.28 -5.36 -14.25
C GLU A 120 -35.54 -6.85 -14.13
N ASP A 121 -36.37 -7.26 -13.18
CA ASP A 121 -36.75 -8.67 -13.00
C ASP A 121 -37.87 -9.10 -13.98
N GLU A 122 -38.31 -10.36 -13.88
CA GLU A 122 -39.35 -10.91 -14.75
C GLU A 122 -40.75 -10.31 -14.49
N GLU A 123 -40.96 -9.69 -13.32
CA GLU A 123 -42.21 -9.04 -12.91
C GLU A 123 -42.24 -7.54 -13.22
N GLY A 124 -41.12 -6.98 -13.70
CA GLY A 124 -40.98 -5.58 -14.07
C GLY A 124 -40.48 -4.67 -12.95
N GLU A 125 -39.96 -5.23 -11.85
CA GLU A 125 -39.34 -4.45 -10.76
C GLU A 125 -37.87 -4.13 -11.08
N ARG A 126 -37.43 -2.90 -10.78
CA ARG A 126 -36.11 -2.34 -11.14
C ARG A 126 -35.19 -2.13 -9.95
#